data_AF-A0A0X1KHS6-F1
#
_entry.id   AF-A0A0X1KHS6-F1
#
_cell.length_a   1.000
_cell.length_b   1.000
_cell.length_c   1.000
_cell.angle_alpha   90.00
_cell.angle_beta   90.00
_cell.angle_gamma   90.00
#
_symmetry.space_group_name_H-M   'P 1'
#
loop_
_entity.id
_entity.type
_entity.pdbx_description
1 polymer ?
#
loop_
_entity_poly.entity_id
_entity_poly.type
_entity_poly.pdbx_seq_one_letter_code
_entity_poly.pdbx_strand_id
1 'polypeptide(L)' 'MPGIIHEVLLMAIILLAISVVEAERLISAVLRYGLLGLVFTVVLIQLRAPDVALSAVVVGAIVTGLFLYTIREVGE' A
#
# COMPACT_ATOMS: atom_id res chain seq x y z
N MET A 1 23.45 -7.50 -0.87
CA MET A 1 22.29 -7.43 -1.77
C MET A 1 21.07 -7.90 -1.00
N PRO A 2 19.95 -7.18 -0.99
CA PRO A 2 18.79 -7.51 -0.16
C PRO A 2 18.05 -8.81 -0.58
N GLY A 3 18.60 -9.55 -1.55
CA GLY A 3 18.20 -10.92 -1.89
C GLY A 3 16.97 -10.97 -2.78
N ILE A 4 16.70 -12.14 -3.34
CA ILE A 4 15.59 -12.39 -4.27
C ILE A 4 14.25 -11.90 -3.71
N ILE A 5 14.03 -12.05 -2.40
CA ILE A 5 12.81 -11.62 -1.72
C ILE A 5 12.58 -10.11 -1.88
N HIS A 6 13.63 -9.30 -1.74
CA HIS A 6 13.50 -7.85 -1.87
C HIS A 6 13.13 -7.44 -3.30
N GLU A 7 13.78 -8.03 -4.29
CA GLU A 7 13.51 -7.76 -5.70
C GLU A 7 12.07 -8.14 -6.08
N VAL A 8 11.57 -9.28 -5.57
CA VAL A 8 10.18 -9.70 -5.75
C VAL A 8 9.21 -8.68 -5.14
N LEU A 9 9.50 -8.14 -3.96
CA LEU A 9 8.65 -7.12 -3.34
C LEU A 9 8.65 -5.81 -4.13
N LEU A 10 9.80 -5.38 -4.66
CA LEU A 10 9.88 -4.19 -5.51
C LEU A 10 9.07 -4.37 -6.80
N MET A 11 9.13 -5.55 -7.41
CA MET A 11 8.29 -5.87 -8.57
C MET A 11 6.80 -5.87 -8.19
N ALA A 12 6.46 -6.44 -7.03
CA ALA A 12 5.08 -6.45 -6.53
C ALA A 12 4.54 -5.03 -6.31
N ILE A 13 5.36 -4.08 -5.84
CA ILE A 13 4.95 -2.67 -5.70
C ILE A 13 4.54 -2.09 -7.06
N ILE A 14 5.31 -2.35 -8.11
CA ILE A 14 4.99 -1.85 -9.46
C ILE A 14 3.67 -2.45 -9.95
N LEU A 15 3.50 -3.76 -9.83
CA LEU A 15 2.28 -4.45 -10.25
C LEU A 15 1.05 -4.00 -9.47
N LEU A 16 1.19 -3.82 -8.15
CA LEU A 16 0.12 -3.29 -7.31
C LEU A 16 -0.22 -1.85 -7.66
N ALA A 17 0.77 -1.01 -7.96
CA ALA A 17 0.54 0.38 -8.35
C ALA A 17 -0.29 0.47 -9.64
N ILE A 18 0.06 -0.35 -10.64
CA ILE A 18 -0.74 -0.48 -11.88
C ILE A 18 -2.14 -0.97 -11.54
N SER A 19 -2.26 -2.02 -10.73
CA SER A 19 -3.54 -2.59 -10.33
C SER A 19 -4.43 -1.60 -9.55
N VAL A 20 -3.85 -0.67 -8.78
CA VAL A 20 -4.60 0.41 -8.11
C VAL A 20 -5.23 1.35 -9.14
N VAL A 21 -4.47 1.75 -10.16
CA VAL A 21 -4.92 2.69 -11.20
C VAL A 21 -5.98 2.05 -12.12
N GLU A 22 -5.84 0.76 -12.41
CA GLU A 22 -6.78 0.01 -13.26
C GLU A 22 -8.07 -0.42 -12.55
N ALA A 23 -8.21 -0.13 -11.24
CA ALA A 23 -9.38 -0.55 -10.50
C ALA A 23 -10.63 0.26 -10.90
N GLU A 24 -11.63 -0.42 -11.46
CA GLU A 24 -12.91 0.20 -11.87
C GLU A 24 -13.73 0.75 -10.70
N ARG A 25 -13.56 0.17 -9.50
CA ARG A 25 -14.29 0.55 -8.29
C ARG A 25 -13.36 1.21 -7.28
N LEU A 26 -13.74 2.37 -6.75
CA LEU A 26 -12.97 3.12 -5.76
C LEU A 26 -12.65 2.28 -4.51
N ILE A 27 -13.61 1.51 -4.01
CA ILE A 27 -13.38 0.59 -2.88
C ILE A 27 -12.25 -0.40 -3.21
N SER A 28 -12.25 -0.96 -4.41
CA SER A 28 -11.20 -1.89 -4.83
C SER A 28 -9.85 -1.19 -4.97
N ALA A 29 -9.82 0.03 -5.53
CA ALA A 29 -8.62 0.84 -5.64
C ALA A 29 -7.98 1.10 -4.26
N VAL A 30 -8.80 1.49 -3.27
CA VAL A 30 -8.34 1.79 -1.91
C VAL A 30 -7.83 0.54 -1.19
N LEU A 31 -8.49 -0.61 -1.36
CA LEU A 31 -8.00 -1.87 -0.80
C LEU A 31 -6.66 -2.30 -1.41
N ARG A 32 -6.51 -2.17 -2.74
CA ARG A 32 -5.25 -2.45 -3.45
C ARG A 32 -4.15 -1.47 -3.02
N TYR A 33 -4.50 -0.20 -2.77
CA TYR A 33 -3.57 0.81 -2.28
C TYR A 33 -3.10 0.51 -0.85
N GLY A 34 -4.01 0.07 0.02
CA GLY A 34 -3.65 -0.42 1.36
C GLY A 34 -2.66 -1.59 1.30
N LEU A 35 -2.88 -2.55 0.39
CA LEU A 35 -1.96 -3.67 0.16
C LEU A 35 -0.59 -3.20 -0.34
N LEU A 36 -0.54 -2.24 -1.27
CA LEU A 36 0.71 -1.61 -1.72
C LEU A 36 1.46 -1.00 -0.54
N GLY A 37 0.78 -0.25 0.33
CA GLY A 37 1.38 0.36 1.52
C GLY A 37 1.96 -0.67 2.49
N LEU A 38 1.30 -1.82 2.65
CA LEU A 38 1.82 -2.93 3.46
C LEU A 38 3.08 -3.54 2.85
N VAL A 39 3.11 -3.81 1.54
CA VAL A 39 4.30 -4.31 0.85
C VAL A 39 5.46 -3.32 0.97
N PHE A 40 5.18 -2.03 0.77
CA PHE A 40 6.16 -0.96 0.95
C PHE A 40 6.72 -0.92 2.38
N THR A 41 5.88 -1.12 3.39
CA THR A 41 6.33 -1.23 4.78
C THR A 41 7.32 -2.38 4.96
N VAL A 42 7.05 -3.56 4.38
CA VAL A 42 7.97 -4.71 4.46
C VAL A 42 9.32 -4.37 3.83
N VAL A 43 9.32 -3.65 2.71
CA VAL A 43 10.55 -3.15 2.07
C VAL A 43 11.33 -2.22 3.00
N LEU A 44 10.67 -1.28 3.69
CA LEU A 44 11.32 -0.39 4.65
C LEU A 44 11.97 -1.15 5.82
N ILE A 45 11.32 -2.21 6.32
CA ILE A 45 11.90 -3.10 7.34
C ILE A 45 13.16 -3.77 6.83
N GLN A 46 13.16 -4.28 5.59
CA GLN A 46 14.34 -4.90 4.97
C GLN A 46 15.49 -3.92 4.78
N LEU A 47 15.18 -2.64 4.53
CA LEU A 47 16.15 -1.56 4.41
C LEU A 47 16.66 -1.05 5.77
N ARG A 48 16.28 -1.68 6.90
CA ARG A 48 16.65 -1.27 8.26
C ARG A 48 16.16 0.14 8.60
N ALA A 49 15.00 0.53 8.09
CA ALA A 49 14.33 1.79 8.39
C ALA A 49 13.03 1.57 9.22
N PRO A 50 13.13 1.08 10.47
CA PRO A 50 11.97 0.68 11.27
C PRO A 50 11.06 1.87 11.65
N ASP A 51 11.63 3.05 11.91
CA ASP A 51 10.86 4.24 12.31
C ASP A 51 9.97 4.73 11.16
N VAL A 52 10.49 4.67 9.94
CA VAL A 52 9.74 4.99 8.71
C VAL A 52 8.69 3.92 8.44
N ALA A 53 9.01 2.64 8.64
CA ALA A 53 8.06 1.55 8.46
C ALA A 53 6.87 1.66 9.42
N LEU A 54 7.12 1.93 10.70
CA LEU A 54 6.06 2.13 11.70
C LEU A 54 5.16 3.32 11.31
N SER A 55 5.78 4.43 10.91
CA SER A 55 5.06 5.62 10.45
C SER A 55 4.23 5.32 9.20
N ALA A 56 4.78 4.58 8.24
CA ALA A 56 4.10 4.21 7.00
C ALA A 56 2.87 3.34 7.24
N VAL A 57 2.92 2.38 8.16
CA VAL A 57 1.76 1.55 8.51
C VAL A 57 0.65 2.37 9.14
N VAL A 58 0.99 3.19 10.13
CA VAL A 58 0.01 3.99 10.87
C VAL A 58 -0.67 5.00 9.94
N VAL A 59 0.13 5.75 9.17
CA VAL A 59 -0.39 6.73 8.21
C VAL A 59 -1.20 6.02 7.11
N GLY A 60 -0.69 4.90 6.58
CA GLY A 60 -1.38 4.12 5.56
C GLY A 60 -2.75 3.61 6.03
N ALA A 61 -2.85 3.14 7.27
CA ALA A 61 -4.12 2.70 7.86
C ALA A 61 -5.11 3.87 8.02
N ILE A 62 -4.65 5.03 8.52
CA ILE A 62 -5.49 6.23 8.66
C ILE A 62 -5.99 6.69 7.30
N VAL A 63 -5.11 6.80 6.31
CA VAL A 63 -5.46 7.24 4.95
C VAL A 63 -6.46 6.27 4.30
N THR A 64 -6.23 4.97 4.42
CA THR A 64 -7.15 3.93 3.92
C THR A 64 -8.53 4.07 4.57
N GLY A 65 -8.59 4.24 5.89
CA GLY A 65 -9.84 4.45 6.62
C GLY A 65 -10.59 5.72 6.20
N LEU A 66 -9.87 6.83 6.01
CA LEU A 66 -10.44 8.09 5.52
C LEU A 66 -11.04 7.92 4.13
N PHE A 67 -10.32 7.30 3.20
CA PHE A 67 -10.84 7.05 1.85
C PHE A 67 -12.08 6.15 1.87
N LEU A 68 -12.09 5.07 2.65
CA LEU A 68 -13.26 4.20 2.77
C LEU A 68 -14.48 4.95 3.34
N TYR A 69 -14.26 5.80 4.33
CA TYR A 69 -15.31 6.66 4.88
C TYR A 69 -15.85 7.63 3.83
N THR A 70 -14.98 8.32 3.09
CA THR A 70 -15.38 9.26 2.04
C THR A 70 -16.13 8.55 0.90
N ILE A 71 -15.65 7.41 0.43
CA ILE A 71 -16.32 6.64 -0.64
C ILE A 71 -17.74 6.26 -0.24
N ARG A 72 -17.91 5.80 1.01
CA ARG A 72 -19.23 5.49 1.56
C ARG A 72 -20.17 6.70 1.55
N GLU A 73 -19.67 7.89 1.80
CA GLU A 73 -20.47 9.13 1.80
C GLU A 73 -20.85 9.56 0.38
N VAL A 74 -19.97 9.33 -0.60
CA VAL A 74 -20.19 9.73 -2.01
C VAL A 74 -21.03 8.70 -2.79
N GLY A 75 -21.25 7.49 -2.24
CA GLY A 75 -22.19 6.51 -2.77
C GLY A 75 -21.64 5.59 -3.87
N GLU A 76 -20.32 5.42 -3.96
CA GLU A 76 -19.62 4.48 -4.86
C GLU A 76 -19.31 3.11 -4.21
#